data_AF-A0AAF0F8J1-F1
#
_entry.id   AF-A0AAF0F8J1-F1
#
_cell.length_a   1.000
_cell.length_b   1.000
_cell.length_c   1.000
_cell.angle_alpha   90.00
_cell.angle_beta   90.00
_cell.angle_gamma   90.00
#
_symmetry.space_group_name_H-M   'P 1'
#
loop_
_entity.id
_entity.type
_entity.pdbx_description
1 polymer ?
#
loop_
_entity_poly.entity_id
_entity_poly.type
_entity_poly.pdbx_seq_one_letter_code
_entity_poly.pdbx_strand_id
1 'polypeptide(L)'
;MSEASQAPSGRASLPTLPDLRQEQFFLSTVRQYIDVEDTEEKGELVPITERTTPWHHTKNIRWGAFLYSLFMEQFVSPLWQGMLWGLGGVALAHARQAMAIARAHRMRSPTAQAKTLAKEAEKTAPTRQLFSSWIARLGLSRLFL
;
A
#
# COMPACT_ATOMS: atom_id res chain seq x y z
N MET A 1 -11.00 -73.06 -14.51
CA MET A 1 -9.94 -72.06 -14.78
C MET A 1 -10.61 -70.70 -14.71
N SER A 2 -10.29 -69.95 -13.66
CA SER A 2 -10.93 -68.68 -13.31
C SER A 2 -10.10 -67.54 -13.87
N GLU A 3 -10.65 -66.75 -14.81
CA GLU A 3 -10.09 -65.46 -15.18
C GLU A 3 -10.93 -64.36 -14.54
N ALA A 4 -10.44 -63.87 -13.41
CA ALA A 4 -10.92 -62.65 -12.77
C ALA A 4 -10.36 -61.45 -13.56
N SER A 5 -11.23 -60.78 -14.33
CA SER A 5 -10.90 -59.53 -15.00
C SER A 5 -10.80 -58.41 -13.96
N GLN A 6 -9.57 -58.07 -13.59
CA GLN A 6 -9.21 -57.00 -12.66
C GLN A 6 -9.40 -55.63 -13.34
N ALA A 7 -10.34 -54.81 -12.85
CA ALA A 7 -10.50 -53.43 -13.32
C ALA A 7 -9.43 -52.52 -12.68
N PRO A 8 -8.69 -51.69 -13.44
CA PRO A 8 -7.75 -50.75 -12.86
C PRO A 8 -8.49 -49.53 -12.28
N SER A 9 -8.56 -49.48 -10.95
CA SER A 9 -8.99 -48.31 -10.18
C SER A 9 -7.87 -47.25 -10.15
N GLY A 10 -7.80 -46.43 -11.19
CA GLY A 10 -6.98 -45.23 -11.22
C GLY A 10 -7.86 -44.01 -11.51
N ARG A 11 -8.15 -43.18 -10.51
CA ARG A 11 -8.79 -41.88 -10.75
C ARG A 11 -7.80 -41.02 -11.54
N ALA A 12 -7.99 -40.94 -12.86
CA ALA A 12 -7.24 -40.03 -13.70
C ALA A 12 -7.44 -38.60 -13.19
N SER A 13 -6.37 -37.97 -12.71
CA SER A 13 -6.35 -36.55 -12.39
C SER A 13 -6.61 -35.80 -13.70
N LEU A 14 -7.74 -35.10 -13.79
CA LEU A 14 -8.01 -34.24 -14.93
C LEU A 14 -6.94 -33.14 -14.99
N PRO A 15 -6.45 -32.78 -16.19
CA PRO A 15 -5.52 -31.66 -16.33
C PRO A 15 -6.18 -30.41 -15.77
N THR A 16 -5.45 -29.68 -14.94
CA THR A 16 -5.90 -28.39 -14.40
C THR A 16 -6.15 -27.47 -15.59
N LEU A 17 -7.41 -27.26 -15.96
CA LEU A 17 -7.73 -26.29 -17.00
C LEU A 17 -7.25 -24.93 -16.52
N PRO A 18 -6.53 -24.17 -17.37
CA PRO A 18 -6.12 -22.81 -17.03
C PRO A 18 -7.35 -21.99 -16.69
N ASP A 19 -7.25 -21.14 -15.67
CA ASP A 19 -8.38 -20.32 -15.20
C ASP A 19 -8.79 -19.32 -16.28
N LEU A 20 -9.85 -19.66 -17.02
CA LEU A 20 -10.39 -18.84 -18.11
C LEU A 20 -11.08 -17.57 -17.59
N ARG A 21 -11.15 -17.34 -16.28
CA ARG A 21 -11.73 -16.09 -15.72
C ARG A 21 -10.96 -14.85 -16.16
N GLN A 22 -9.64 -14.95 -16.31
CA GLN A 22 -8.83 -13.82 -16.77
C GLN A 22 -9.14 -13.47 -18.24
N GLU A 23 -9.34 -14.48 -19.08
CA GLU A 23 -9.71 -14.30 -20.49
C GLU A 23 -11.12 -13.72 -20.61
N GLN A 24 -12.08 -14.16 -19.79
CA GLN A 24 -13.41 -13.58 -19.74
C GLN A 24 -13.37 -12.10 -19.32
N PHE A 25 -12.56 -11.75 -18.32
CA PHE A 25 -12.38 -10.36 -17.91
C PHE A 25 -11.75 -9.52 -19.02
N PHE A 26 -10.70 -10.03 -19.67
CA PHE A 26 -10.05 -9.37 -20.80
C PHE A 26 -11.02 -9.14 -21.96
N LEU A 27 -11.77 -10.17 -22.37
CA LEU A 27 -12.75 -10.07 -23.46
C LEU A 27 -13.87 -9.08 -23.14
N SER A 28 -14.34 -9.04 -21.89
CA SER A 28 -15.35 -8.05 -21.46
C SER A 28 -14.82 -6.61 -21.52
N THR A 29 -13.54 -6.41 -21.18
CA THR A 29 -12.88 -5.11 -21.26
C THR A 29 -12.72 -4.67 -22.72
N VAL A 30 -12.27 -5.56 -23.59
CA VAL A 30 -12.06 -5.27 -25.02
C VAL A 30 -13.37 -5.03 -25.76
N ARG A 31 -14.46 -5.72 -25.37
CA ARG A 31 -15.80 -5.57 -25.98
C ARG A 31 -16.31 -4.12 -25.94
N GLN A 32 -15.92 -3.33 -24.94
CA GLN A 32 -16.34 -1.93 -24.83
C GLN A 32 -15.68 -1.00 -25.87
N TYR A 33 -14.60 -1.46 -26.51
CA TYR A 33 -13.85 -0.68 -27.51
C TYR A 33 -14.09 -1.15 -28.95
N ILE A 34 -14.96 -2.15 -29.12
CA ILE A 34 -15.35 -2.69 -30.41
C ILE A 34 -16.71 -2.08 -30.77
N ASP A 35 -16.70 -1.13 -31.71
CA ASP A 35 -17.92 -0.73 -32.40
C ASP A 35 -18.26 -1.83 -33.41
N VAL A 36 -19.39 -2.50 -33.17
CA VAL A 36 -20.01 -3.40 -34.16
C VAL A 36 -21.08 -2.55 -34.83
N GLU A 37 -20.94 -2.29 -36.13
CA GLU A 37 -22.05 -1.73 -36.91
C GLU A 37 -23.16 -2.77 -36.92
N ASP A 38 -24.25 -2.51 -36.17
CA ASP A 38 -25.53 -3.15 -36.43
C ASP A 38 -25.92 -2.71 -37.83
N THR A 39 -25.60 -3.54 -38.83
CA THR A 39 -26.15 -3.36 -40.15
C THR A 39 -27.64 -3.61 -39.96
N GLU A 40 -28.44 -2.54 -39.86
CA GLU A 40 -29.89 -2.62 -40.03
C GLU A 40 -30.14 -3.08 -41.48
N GLU A 41 -29.94 -4.37 -41.73
CA GLU A 41 -30.39 -5.01 -42.95
C GLU A 41 -31.91 -5.06 -42.85
N LYS A 42 -32.53 -4.08 -43.50
CA LYS A 42 -33.90 -4.16 -44.01
C LYS A 42 -34.12 -5.51 -44.69
N GLY A 43 -34.63 -6.48 -43.95
CA GLY A 43 -35.50 -7.55 -44.43
C GLY A 43 -34.96 -8.44 -45.56
N GLU A 44 -33.66 -8.65 -45.69
CA GLU A 44 -33.13 -9.66 -46.63
C GLU A 44 -32.71 -10.90 -45.84
N LEU A 45 -33.48 -11.98 -46.02
CA LEU A 45 -33.19 -13.31 -45.47
C LEU A 45 -31.91 -13.85 -46.11
N VAL A 46 -30.75 -13.50 -45.56
CA VAL A 46 -29.47 -14.10 -45.95
C VAL A 46 -29.45 -15.56 -45.46
N PRO A 47 -29.27 -16.54 -46.35
CA PRO A 47 -29.28 -17.95 -45.99
C PRO A 47 -28.07 -18.29 -45.10
N ILE A 48 -28.34 -18.98 -43.99
CA ILE A 48 -27.42 -19.40 -42.91
C ILE A 48 -26.42 -20.49 -43.38
N THR A 49 -25.70 -20.24 -44.47
CA THR A 49 -24.79 -21.21 -45.09
C THR A 49 -23.33 -20.77 -45.12
N GLU A 50 -23.02 -19.52 -44.78
CA GLU A 50 -21.64 -19.10 -44.54
C GLU A 50 -21.44 -18.81 -43.06
N ARG A 51 -20.43 -19.45 -42.48
CA ARG A 51 -19.90 -19.14 -41.15
C ARG A 51 -19.26 -17.75 -41.18
N THR A 52 -20.06 -16.70 -41.31
CA THR A 52 -19.63 -15.33 -41.07
C THR A 52 -19.38 -15.21 -39.57
N THR A 53 -18.14 -15.52 -39.18
CA THR A 53 -17.72 -15.32 -37.80
C THR A 53 -17.85 -13.82 -37.47
N PRO A 54 -18.32 -13.46 -36.27
CA PRO A 54 -18.62 -12.08 -35.88
C PRO A 54 -17.43 -11.10 -36.02
N TRP A 55 -16.21 -11.62 -36.19
CA TRP A 55 -14.98 -10.87 -36.49
C TRP A 55 -15.00 -10.12 -37.84
N HIS A 56 -15.88 -10.49 -38.78
CA HIS A 56 -15.99 -9.78 -40.07
C HIS A 56 -16.70 -8.42 -39.98
N HIS A 57 -17.46 -8.17 -38.90
CA HIS A 57 -18.19 -6.92 -38.70
C HIS A 57 -17.42 -5.88 -37.86
N THR A 58 -16.18 -6.18 -37.44
CA THR A 58 -15.36 -5.29 -36.61
C THR A 58 -14.54 -4.36 -37.49
N LYS A 59 -15.17 -3.30 -38.02
CA LYS A 59 -14.54 -2.45 -39.04
C LYS A 59 -13.61 -1.38 -38.47
N ASN A 60 -13.81 -0.94 -37.23
CA ASN A 60 -13.00 0.11 -36.60
C ASN A 60 -12.77 -0.14 -35.11
N ILE A 61 -11.54 -0.53 -34.75
CA ILE A 61 -11.08 -0.52 -33.36
C ILE A 61 -10.55 0.89 -33.06
N ARG A 62 -11.10 1.56 -32.04
CA ARG A 62 -10.64 2.89 -31.58
C ARG A 62 -9.33 2.82 -30.81
N TRP A 63 -8.26 2.40 -31.49
CA TRP A 63 -6.92 2.21 -30.91
C TRP A 63 -6.40 3.43 -30.13
N GLY A 64 -6.69 4.65 -30.60
CA GLY A 64 -6.25 5.87 -29.94
C GLY A 64 -6.78 6.03 -28.51
N ALA A 65 -8.06 5.73 -28.28
CA ALA A 65 -8.67 5.84 -26.95
C ALA A 65 -8.12 4.77 -26.00
N PHE A 66 -7.97 3.54 -26.50
CA PHE A 66 -7.41 2.42 -25.74
C PHE A 66 -5.95 2.65 -25.34
N LEU A 67 -5.11 3.06 -26.31
CA LEU A 67 -3.70 3.39 -26.07
C LEU A 67 -3.54 4.57 -25.12
N TYR A 68 -4.39 5.60 -25.25
CA TYR A 68 -4.38 6.72 -24.33
C TYR A 68 -4.70 6.29 -22.89
N SER A 69 -5.74 5.47 -22.70
CA SER A 69 -6.11 4.97 -21.37
C SER A 69 -4.99 4.15 -20.74
N LEU A 70 -4.39 3.23 -21.50
CA LEU A 70 -3.24 2.45 -21.04
C LEU A 70 -2.04 3.33 -20.71
N PHE A 71 -1.74 4.32 -21.56
CA PHE A 71 -0.62 5.22 -21.32
C PHE A 71 -0.80 6.03 -20.03
N MET A 72 -2.00 6.56 -19.80
CA MET A 72 -2.32 7.30 -18.58
C MET A 72 -2.20 6.41 -17.35
N GLU A 73 -2.69 5.17 -17.42
CA GLU A 73 -2.61 4.23 -16.29
C GLU A 73 -1.19 3.76 -16.00
N GLN A 74 -0.40 3.44 -17.03
CA GLN A 74 0.93 2.84 -16.85
C GLN A 74 2.03 3.87 -16.61
N PHE A 75 1.92 5.09 -17.14
CA PHE A 75 2.98 6.09 -17.04
C PHE A 75 2.62 7.25 -16.11
N VAL A 76 1.41 7.80 -16.23
CA VAL A 76 1.06 9.02 -15.49
C VAL A 76 0.83 8.72 -14.01
N SER A 77 0.15 7.62 -13.69
CA SER A 77 -0.09 7.25 -12.28
C SER A 77 1.21 7.01 -11.50
N PRO A 78 2.19 6.21 -11.99
CA PRO A 78 3.47 6.04 -11.29
C PRO A 78 4.31 7.31 -11.22
N LEU A 79 4.31 8.14 -12.26
CA LEU A 79 5.04 9.42 -12.26
C LEU A 79 4.48 10.37 -11.22
N TRP A 80 3.15 10.49 -11.14
CA TRP A 80 2.49 11.37 -10.17
C TRP A 80 2.73 10.90 -8.74
N GLN A 81 2.63 9.59 -8.51
CA GLN A 81 2.95 8.99 -7.22
C GLN A 81 4.42 9.23 -6.84
N GLY A 82 5.36 9.00 -7.75
CA GLY A 82 6.78 9.28 -7.53
C GLY A 82 7.04 10.75 -7.21
N MET A 83 6.36 11.66 -7.91
CA MET A 83 6.49 13.10 -7.67
C MET A 83 5.96 13.51 -6.29
N LEU A 84 4.80 12.99 -5.88
CA LEU A 84 4.22 13.23 -4.55
C LEU A 84 5.13 12.72 -3.43
N TRP A 85 5.64 11.49 -3.56
CA TRP A 85 6.58 10.94 -2.58
C TRP A 85 7.92 11.68 -2.58
N GLY A 86 8.42 12.10 -3.74
CA GLY A 86 9.64 12.90 -3.86
C GLY A 86 9.51 14.25 -3.16
N LEU A 87 8.47 15.02 -3.49
CA LEU A 87 8.19 16.31 -2.86
C LEU A 87 7.90 16.15 -1.36
N GLY A 88 7.11 15.15 -0.98
CA GLY A 88 6.82 14.81 0.41
C GLY A 88 8.08 14.46 1.20
N GLY A 89 9.01 13.71 0.61
CA GLY A 89 10.30 13.38 1.21
C GLY A 89 11.18 14.61 1.46
N VAL A 90 11.27 15.51 0.48
CA VAL A 90 12.01 16.78 0.63
C VAL A 90 11.38 17.66 1.71
N ALA A 91 10.05 17.82 1.70
CA ALA A 91 9.33 18.58 2.72
C ALA A 91 9.55 17.99 4.13
N LEU A 92 9.49 16.66 4.26
CA LEU A 92 9.75 15.97 5.52
C LEU A 92 11.19 16.17 6.00
N ALA A 93 12.17 16.14 5.09
CA ALA A 93 13.57 16.41 5.42
C ALA A 93 13.76 17.83 5.98
N HIS A 94 13.18 18.84 5.33
CA HIS A 94 13.22 20.21 5.82
C HIS A 94 12.49 20.37 7.16
N ALA A 95 11.34 19.73 7.35
CA ALA A 95 10.63 19.75 8.63
C ALA A 95 11.48 19.14 9.76
N ARG A 96 12.18 18.04 9.50
CA ARG A 96 13.10 17.41 10.48
C ARG A 96 14.28 18.33 10.81
N GLN A 97 14.88 18.98 9.82
CA GLN A 97 15.95 19.95 10.02
C GLN A 97 15.48 21.15 10.85
N ALA A 98 14.31 21.73 10.51
CA ALA A 98 13.72 22.84 11.24
C ALA A 98 13.43 22.45 12.71
N MET A 99 12.89 21.25 12.95
CA MET A 99 12.67 20.75 14.30
C MET A 99 13.98 20.52 15.08
N ALA A 100 15.03 20.03 14.43
CA ALA A 100 16.34 19.86 15.06
C ALA A 100 16.93 21.21 15.49
N ILE A 101 16.85 22.22 14.62
CA ILE A 101 17.29 23.60 14.92
C ILE A 101 16.45 24.19 16.06
N ALA A 102 15.13 24.06 16.01
CA ALA A 102 14.24 24.54 17.07
C ALA A 102 14.52 23.85 18.42
N ARG A 103 14.81 22.55 18.43
CA ARG A 103 15.24 21.82 19.63
C ARG A 103 16.57 22.32 20.15
N ALA A 104 17.54 22.55 19.27
CA ALA A 104 18.85 23.10 19.66
C ALA A 104 18.71 24.49 20.30
N HIS A 105 17.84 25.35 19.77
CA HIS A 105 17.55 26.66 20.38
C HIS A 105 16.86 26.55 21.73
N ARG A 106 15.92 25.60 21.91
CA ARG A 106 15.30 25.37 23.23
C ARG A 106 16.33 24.99 24.29
N MET A 107 17.30 24.14 23.95
CA MET A 107 18.37 23.70 24.86
C MET A 107 19.40 24.79 25.16
N ARG A 108 19.59 25.74 24.23
CA ARG A 108 20.52 26.87 24.39
C ARG A 108 19.90 28.07 25.10
N SER A 109 18.61 28.04 25.41
CA SER A 109 18.00 29.12 26.19
C SER A 109 18.48 29.06 27.66
N PRO A 110 19.05 30.14 28.20
CA PRO A 110 19.57 30.18 29.58
C PRO A 110 18.47 29.91 30.62
N THR A 111 17.21 30.19 30.28
CA THR A 111 16.03 29.87 31.09
C THR A 111 15.67 28.40 31.09
N ALA A 112 15.93 27.63 30.02
CA ALA A 112 15.75 26.18 30.03
C ALA A 112 16.85 25.48 30.85
N GLN A 113 18.12 25.92 30.72
CA GLN A 113 19.20 25.46 31.59
C GLN A 113 18.94 25.80 33.06
N ALA A 114 18.48 27.03 33.36
CA ALA A 114 18.09 27.41 34.71
C ALA A 114 16.94 26.56 35.26
N LYS A 115 15.98 26.15 34.42
CA LYS A 115 14.89 25.24 34.82
C LYS A 115 15.37 23.80 35.00
N THR A 116 16.28 23.28 34.18
CA THR A 116 16.85 21.94 34.42
C THR A 116 17.75 21.94 35.64
N LEU A 117 18.59 22.95 35.84
CA LEU A 117 19.43 23.09 37.03
C LEU A 117 18.59 23.35 38.29
N ALA A 118 17.53 24.17 38.21
CA ALA A 118 16.60 24.35 39.32
C ALA A 118 15.82 23.07 39.63
N LYS A 119 15.40 22.31 38.61
CA LYS A 119 14.74 21.01 38.79
C LYS A 119 15.69 19.94 39.32
N GLU A 120 16.97 20.00 38.96
CA GLU A 120 18.01 19.11 39.48
C GLU A 120 18.39 19.48 40.92
N ALA A 121 18.51 20.78 41.22
CA ALA A 121 18.69 21.31 42.57
C ALA A 121 17.50 20.97 43.48
N GLU A 122 16.27 21.12 42.98
CA GLU A 122 15.03 20.73 43.64
C GLU A 122 14.93 19.21 43.83
N LYS A 123 15.51 18.39 42.94
CA LYS A 123 15.58 16.93 43.14
C LYS A 123 16.63 16.51 44.16
N THR A 124 17.70 17.29 44.32
CA THR A 124 18.74 17.05 45.34
C THR A 124 18.39 17.58 46.74
N ALA A 125 17.39 18.45 46.86
CA ALA A 125 16.92 18.99 48.14
C ALA A 125 16.10 18.00 49.02
N PRO A 126 15.15 17.18 48.50
CA PRO A 126 14.32 16.32 49.34
C PRO A 126 15.08 15.10 49.85
N THR A 127 16.13 14.64 49.15
CA THR A 127 16.85 13.43 49.58
C THR A 127 17.72 13.69 50.81
N ARG A 128 18.30 14.90 50.95
CA ARG A 128 19.03 15.27 52.18
C ARG A 128 18.09 15.46 53.37
N GLN A 129 16.90 16.03 53.17
CA GLN A 129 15.92 16.20 54.27
C GLN A 129 15.26 14.89 54.69
N LEU A 130 15.00 13.96 53.76
CA LEU A 130 14.46 12.65 54.11
C LEU A 130 15.50 11.76 54.81
N PHE A 131 16.78 11.83 54.43
CA PHE A 131 17.84 11.10 55.10
C PHE A 131 18.12 11.64 56.50
N SER A 132 18.13 12.96 56.70
CA SER A 132 18.28 13.56 58.04
C SER A 132 17.08 13.28 58.94
N SER A 133 15.86 13.26 58.39
CA SER A 133 14.64 12.92 59.13
C SER A 133 14.59 11.42 59.51
N TRP A 134 15.08 10.53 58.64
CA TRP A 134 15.21 9.09 58.94
C TRP A 134 16.26 8.81 60.02
N ILE A 135 17.44 9.46 59.96
CA ILE A 135 18.48 9.33 61.00
C ILE A 135 18.00 9.89 62.35
N ALA A 136 17.31 11.05 62.35
CA ALA A 136 16.77 11.65 63.57
C ALA A 136 15.69 10.77 64.23
N ARG A 137 14.90 10.02 63.45
CA ARG A 137 13.89 9.08 63.96
C ARG A 137 14.45 7.76 64.48
N LEU A 138 15.68 7.39 64.12
CA LEU A 138 16.34 6.17 64.59
C LEU A 138 17.17 6.35 65.87
N GLY A 139 17.17 7.54 66.47
CA GLY A 139 17.87 7.77 67.73
C GLY A 139 19.40 7.61 67.64
N LEU A 140 19.96 7.67 66.43
CA LEU A 140 21.40 7.51 66.20
C LEU A 140 22.20 8.83 66.32
N SER A 141 21.61 9.88 66.90
CA SER A 141 22.28 11.16 67.15
C SER A 141 23.34 11.13 68.26
N ARG A 142 23.68 9.94 68.79
CA ARG A 142 24.62 9.76 69.91
C ARG A 142 25.89 8.98 69.58
N LEU A 143 26.15 8.68 68.30
CA LEU A 143 27.30 7.86 67.88
C LEU A 143 28.33 8.57 67.00
N PHE A 144 28.16 9.88 66.74
CA PHE A 144 29.23 10.71 66.19
C PHE A 144 29.37 11.96 67.07
N LEU A 145 30.18 11.79 68.11
CA LEU A 145 30.93 12.88 68.75
C LEU A 145 32.32 12.89 68.11
#